data_AF-Q9YDX1-F1
#
_entry.id   AF-Q9YDX1-F1
#
_cell.length_a   1.000
_cell.length_b   1.000
_cell.length_c   1.000
_cell.angle_alpha   90.00
_cell.angle_beta   90.00
_cell.angle_gamma   90.00
#
_symmetry.space_group_name_H-M   'P 1'
#
loop_
_entity.id
_entity.type
_entity.pdbx_description
1 polymer ?
#
loop_
_entity_poly.entity_id
_entity_poly.type
_entity_poly.pdbx_seq_one_letter_code
_entity_poly.pdbx_strand_id
1 'polypeptide(L)'
;MASLRGLKASVMALIILAFLAVLVMVSRWLWINIMALDPGPIHPALAVVGGFIVGVGVAELLYTYIYFSPTTMLSNTIDDIVEIVGDILKGRAPWKPGSNVECREHNIVADGPYRCVRHPVYTAALTMFLGASLVKHYFLLASALMIAAYTILGVFEEARLNARTCGKYMEVMSDKPRLNPLSLLKCMLREIAGGTG
;
A
#
# COMPACT_ATOMS: atom_id res chain seq x y z
N MET A 1 27.02 -10.58 6.43
CA MET A 1 25.61 -10.66 6.00
C MET A 1 24.73 -9.50 6.50
N ALA A 2 25.00 -8.89 7.66
CA ALA A 2 24.22 -7.74 8.17
C ALA A 2 24.30 -6.47 7.28
N SER A 3 25.47 -6.15 6.69
CA SER A 3 25.60 -4.94 5.87
C SER A 3 24.83 -5.01 4.54
N LEU A 4 24.65 -6.21 3.96
CA LEU A 4 23.90 -6.38 2.72
C LEU A 4 22.38 -6.19 2.93
N ARG A 5 21.83 -6.62 4.09
CA ARG A 5 20.43 -6.39 4.44
C ARG A 5 20.16 -4.90 4.73
N GLY A 6 21.05 -4.25 5.47
CA GLY A 6 20.97 -2.80 5.73
C GLY A 6 21.06 -1.96 4.45
N LEU A 7 22.00 -2.30 3.55
CA LEU A 7 22.14 -1.63 2.26
C LEU A 7 20.88 -1.78 1.40
N LYS A 8 20.33 -3.00 1.32
CA LYS A 8 19.08 -3.27 0.59
C LYS A 8 17.93 -2.41 1.12
N ALA A 9 17.77 -2.33 2.45
CA ALA A 9 16.71 -1.53 3.08
C ALA A 9 16.84 -0.03 2.75
N SER A 10 18.04 0.53 2.85
CA SER A 10 18.29 1.95 2.54
C SER A 10 18.05 2.28 1.07
N VAL A 11 18.54 1.44 0.15
CA VAL A 11 18.28 1.60 -1.29
C VAL A 11 16.77 1.55 -1.57
N MET A 12 16.05 0.66 -0.90
CA MET A 12 14.60 0.54 -1.03
C MET A 12 13.83 1.75 -0.53
N ALA A 13 14.19 2.28 0.64
CA ALA A 13 13.60 3.50 1.16
C ALA A 13 13.79 4.66 0.17
N LEU A 14 14.98 4.76 -0.45
CA LEU A 14 15.25 5.75 -1.50
C LEU A 14 14.38 5.55 -2.74
N ILE A 15 14.16 4.30 -3.19
CA ILE A 15 13.28 4.01 -4.33
C ILE A 15 11.83 4.41 -4.03
N ILE A 16 11.31 4.05 -2.85
CA ILE A 16 9.96 4.46 -2.43
C ILE A 16 9.86 5.99 -2.41
N LEU A 17 10.80 6.66 -1.74
CA LEU A 17 10.80 8.12 -1.63
C LEU A 17 10.88 8.78 -3.02
N ALA A 18 11.70 8.24 -3.93
CA ALA A 18 11.79 8.71 -5.30
C ALA A 18 10.47 8.51 -6.05
N PHE A 19 9.84 7.34 -5.93
CA PHE A 19 8.53 7.08 -6.53
C PHE A 19 7.45 8.04 -6.02
N LEU A 20 7.37 8.23 -4.70
CA LEU A 20 6.42 9.17 -4.09
C LEU A 20 6.70 10.61 -4.53
N ALA A 21 7.97 11.02 -4.62
CA ALA A 21 8.35 12.34 -5.12
C ALA A 21 7.91 12.53 -6.58
N VAL A 22 8.19 11.56 -7.46
CA VAL A 22 7.75 11.59 -8.86
C VAL A 22 6.23 11.65 -8.95
N LEU A 23 5.51 10.84 -8.19
CA LEU A 23 4.05 10.84 -8.15
C LEU A 23 3.51 12.22 -7.78
N VAL A 24 4.08 12.87 -6.77
CA VAL A 24 3.70 14.22 -6.34
C VAL A 24 4.04 15.27 -7.39
N MET A 25 5.23 15.19 -7.99
CA MET A 25 5.66 16.10 -9.06
C MET A 25 4.75 16.01 -10.28
N VAL A 26 4.45 14.79 -10.74
CA VAL A 26 3.54 14.54 -11.86
C VAL A 26 2.13 15.02 -11.52
N SER A 27 1.63 14.70 -10.31
CA SER A 27 0.29 15.15 -9.89
C SER A 27 0.18 16.68 -9.85
N ARG A 28 1.20 17.37 -9.32
CA ARG A 28 1.27 18.83 -9.35
C ARG A 28 1.35 19.37 -10.78
N TRP A 29 2.16 18.74 -11.63
CA TRP A 29 2.30 19.16 -13.03
C TRP A 29 0.98 19.03 -13.79
N LEU A 30 0.27 17.92 -13.65
CA LEU A 30 -1.05 17.69 -14.25
C LEU A 30 -2.10 18.69 -13.73
N TRP A 31 -2.11 18.92 -12.41
CA TRP A 31 -3.03 19.87 -11.77
C TRP A 31 -2.90 21.29 -12.35
N ILE A 32 -1.67 21.76 -12.53
CA ILE A 32 -1.38 23.12 -13.01
C ILE A 32 -1.53 23.22 -14.53
N ASN A 33 -0.91 22.29 -15.28
CA ASN A 33 -0.73 22.46 -16.72
C ASN A 33 -1.87 21.84 -17.55
N ILE A 34 -2.52 20.78 -17.05
CA ILE A 34 -3.63 20.13 -17.77
C ILE A 34 -4.97 20.60 -17.23
N MET A 35 -5.15 20.61 -15.91
CA MET A 35 -6.42 21.01 -15.31
C MET A 35 -6.57 22.53 -15.18
N ALA A 36 -5.48 23.29 -15.38
CA ALA A 36 -5.44 24.74 -15.21
C ALA A 36 -5.95 25.22 -13.84
N LEU A 37 -5.72 24.41 -12.79
CA LEU A 37 -6.14 24.72 -11.43
C LEU A 37 -4.99 25.33 -10.64
N ASP A 38 -5.25 26.46 -9.99
CA ASP A 38 -4.33 27.03 -9.01
C ASP A 38 -4.30 26.13 -7.76
N PRO A 39 -3.13 25.63 -7.31
CA PRO A 39 -3.02 24.92 -6.04
C PRO A 39 -3.42 25.76 -4.82
N GLY A 40 -3.51 27.08 -4.94
CA GLY A 40 -3.99 28.00 -3.92
C GLY A 40 -3.10 28.07 -2.66
N PRO A 41 -3.39 29.02 -1.76
CA PRO A 41 -2.75 29.08 -0.45
C PRO A 41 -3.17 27.90 0.43
N ILE A 42 -2.36 27.60 1.45
CA ILE A 42 -2.72 26.60 2.46
C ILE A 42 -3.83 27.18 3.35
N HIS A 43 -4.99 26.55 3.42
CA HIS A 43 -6.04 26.94 4.35
C HIS A 43 -5.72 26.40 5.76
N PRO A 44 -5.55 27.24 6.79
CA PRO A 44 -5.06 26.80 8.11
C PRO A 44 -5.89 25.67 8.74
N ALA A 45 -7.22 25.78 8.69
CA ALA A 45 -8.10 24.74 9.25
C ALA A 45 -7.98 23.40 8.52
N LEU A 46 -7.88 23.42 7.18
CA LEU A 46 -7.72 22.19 6.39
C LEU A 46 -6.32 21.61 6.59
N ALA A 47 -5.31 22.45 6.80
CA ALA A 47 -3.96 22.01 7.10
C ALA A 47 -3.88 21.27 8.44
N VAL A 48 -4.60 21.75 9.47
CA VAL A 48 -4.68 21.06 10.77
C VAL A 48 -5.38 19.71 10.63
N VAL A 49 -6.54 19.65 9.97
CA VAL A 49 -7.28 18.40 9.75
C VAL A 49 -6.47 17.43 8.88
N GLY A 50 -5.89 17.92 7.80
CA GLY A 50 -5.04 17.14 6.90
C GLY A 50 -3.82 16.60 7.61
N GLY A 51 -3.13 17.43 8.40
CA GLY A 51 -2.00 17.04 9.23
C GLY A 51 -2.36 15.96 10.25
N PHE A 52 -3.53 16.06 10.88
CA PHE A 52 -4.05 15.01 11.76
C PHE A 52 -4.25 13.68 11.02
N ILE A 53 -4.89 13.71 9.84
CA ILE A 53 -5.12 12.50 9.03
C ILE A 53 -3.79 11.89 8.53
N VAL A 54 -2.80 12.73 8.16
CA VAL A 54 -1.44 12.26 7.86
C VAL A 54 -0.84 11.55 9.08
N GLY A 55 -0.98 12.14 10.28
CA GLY A 55 -0.54 11.53 11.53
C GLY A 55 -1.20 10.16 11.77
N VAL A 56 -2.50 10.03 11.50
CA VAL A 56 -3.21 8.75 11.56
C VAL A 56 -2.61 7.73 10.58
N GLY A 57 -2.38 8.11 9.32
CA GLY A 57 -1.78 7.21 8.33
C GLY A 57 -0.35 6.79 8.69
N VAL A 58 0.44 7.66 9.31
CA VAL A 58 1.76 7.30 9.86
C VAL A 58 1.60 6.30 11.01
N ALA A 59 0.65 6.51 11.93
CA ALA A 59 0.39 5.59 13.02
C ALA A 59 -0.04 4.20 12.51
N GLU A 60 -0.93 4.14 11.51
CA GLU A 60 -1.34 2.89 10.85
C GLU A 60 -0.16 2.16 10.17
N LEU A 61 0.75 2.91 9.55
CA LEU A 61 1.95 2.35 8.93
C LEU A 61 2.89 1.77 10.00
N LEU A 62 3.14 2.52 11.07
CA LEU A 62 3.95 2.07 12.20
C LEU A 62 3.34 0.84 12.88
N TYR A 63 2.02 0.84 13.08
CA TYR A 63 1.28 -0.33 13.57
C TYR A 63 1.52 -1.56 12.68
N THR A 64 1.50 -1.39 11.35
CA THR A 64 1.82 -2.48 10.42
C THR A 64 3.26 -2.97 10.59
N TYR A 65 4.22 -2.07 10.83
CA TYR A 65 5.63 -2.41 11.02
C TYR A 65 5.98 -3.06 12.36
N ILE A 66 5.09 -2.98 13.37
CA ILE A 66 5.23 -3.77 14.60
C ILE A 66 5.11 -5.27 14.30
N TYR A 67 4.23 -5.64 13.36
CA TYR A 67 3.98 -7.04 13.00
C TYR A 67 4.90 -7.55 11.88
N PHE A 68 5.28 -6.66 10.97
CA PHE A 68 6.00 -7.05 9.76
C PHE A 68 7.22 -6.20 9.55
N SER A 69 8.37 -6.86 9.39
CA SER A 69 9.61 -6.14 9.04
C SER A 69 9.43 -5.40 7.71
N PRO A 70 9.68 -4.09 7.66
CA PRO A 70 9.61 -3.29 6.43
C PRO A 70 10.44 -3.90 5.30
N THR A 71 11.58 -4.52 5.65
CA THR A 71 12.48 -5.12 4.65
C THR A 71 11.87 -6.34 3.97
N THR A 72 11.09 -7.14 4.72
CA THR A 72 10.48 -8.37 4.22
C THR A 72 9.26 -8.05 3.37
N MET A 73 8.42 -7.10 3.82
CA MET A 73 7.29 -6.62 3.01
C MET A 73 7.79 -6.11 1.67
N LEU A 74 8.84 -5.30 1.69
CA LEU A 74 9.30 -4.65 0.49
C LEU A 74 10.07 -5.57 -0.46
N SER A 75 10.79 -6.58 0.07
CA SER A 75 11.35 -7.63 -0.81
C SER A 75 10.24 -8.40 -1.52
N ASN A 76 9.17 -8.76 -0.81
CA ASN A 76 8.05 -9.49 -1.39
C ASN A 76 7.33 -8.63 -2.45
N THR A 77 7.11 -7.34 -2.18
CA THR A 77 6.52 -6.42 -3.16
C THR A 77 7.39 -6.28 -4.41
N ILE A 78 8.72 -6.24 -4.28
CA ILE A 78 9.63 -6.19 -5.45
C ILE A 78 9.54 -7.47 -6.25
N ASP A 79 9.58 -8.64 -5.60
CA ASP A 79 9.48 -9.93 -6.28
C ASP A 79 8.17 -10.01 -7.07
N ASP A 80 7.06 -9.54 -6.49
CA ASP A 80 5.77 -9.46 -7.16
C ASP A 80 5.79 -8.48 -8.34
N ILE A 81 6.34 -7.26 -8.17
CA ILE A 81 6.47 -6.27 -9.26
C ILE A 81 7.34 -6.82 -10.40
N VAL A 82 8.50 -7.39 -10.10
CA VAL A 82 9.41 -7.96 -11.11
C VAL A 82 8.73 -9.07 -11.89
N GLU A 83 7.96 -9.92 -11.22
CA GLU A 83 7.20 -10.97 -11.88
C GLU A 83 6.01 -10.40 -12.67
N ILE A 84 5.31 -9.36 -12.19
CA ILE A 84 4.24 -8.64 -12.95
C ILE A 84 4.81 -8.07 -14.24
N VAL A 85 5.91 -7.33 -14.14
CA VAL A 85 6.58 -6.73 -15.29
C VAL A 85 7.09 -7.82 -16.24
N GLY A 86 7.68 -8.89 -15.70
CA GLY A 86 8.15 -10.03 -16.48
C GLY A 86 7.02 -10.74 -17.24
N ASP A 87 5.82 -10.83 -16.67
CA ASP A 87 4.65 -11.37 -17.34
C ASP A 87 4.17 -10.45 -18.47
N ILE A 88 4.05 -9.16 -18.19
CA ILE A 88 3.63 -8.14 -19.18
C ILE A 88 4.59 -8.15 -20.38
N LEU A 89 5.90 -8.17 -20.15
CA LEU A 89 6.91 -8.19 -21.20
C LEU A 89 6.86 -9.48 -22.05
N LYS A 90 6.36 -10.58 -21.49
CA LYS A 90 6.15 -11.86 -22.20
C LYS A 90 4.77 -11.96 -22.84
N GLY A 91 3.95 -10.91 -22.81
CA GLY A 91 2.58 -10.93 -23.31
C GLY A 91 1.62 -11.78 -22.47
N ARG A 92 1.99 -12.11 -21.22
CA ARG A 92 1.15 -12.87 -20.29
C ARG A 92 0.31 -11.90 -19.45
N ALA A 93 -0.92 -12.31 -19.15
CA ALA A 93 -1.81 -11.56 -18.28
C ALA A 93 -1.32 -11.64 -16.81
N PRO A 94 -1.02 -10.52 -16.13
CA PRO A 94 -0.44 -10.54 -14.79
C PRO A 94 -1.34 -11.11 -13.69
N TRP A 95 -2.67 -11.14 -13.93
CA TRP A 95 -3.66 -11.78 -13.06
C TRP A 95 -3.81 -13.30 -13.28
N LYS A 96 -3.10 -13.88 -14.26
CA LYS A 96 -3.04 -15.32 -14.51
C LYS A 96 -1.61 -15.82 -14.28
N PRO A 97 -1.29 -16.28 -13.06
CA PRO A 97 0.02 -16.86 -12.80
C PRO A 97 0.31 -17.99 -13.79
N GLY A 98 1.56 -18.10 -14.23
CA GLY A 98 1.96 -19.10 -15.21
C GLY A 98 1.70 -20.53 -14.72
N SER A 99 1.50 -21.47 -15.65
CA SER A 99 1.25 -22.90 -15.40
C SER A 99 2.28 -23.61 -14.52
N ASN A 100 3.44 -22.97 -14.27
CA ASN A 100 4.55 -23.51 -13.50
C ASN A 100 4.53 -23.07 -12.03
N VAL A 101 3.49 -22.35 -11.58
CA VAL A 101 3.32 -22.01 -10.17
C VAL A 101 2.89 -23.28 -9.45
N GLU A 102 3.86 -23.97 -8.88
CA GLU A 102 3.64 -25.09 -7.98
C GLU A 102 2.86 -24.56 -6.77
N CYS A 103 1.61 -25.02 -6.61
CA CYS A 103 0.90 -24.72 -5.40
C CYS A 103 1.63 -25.40 -4.22
N ARG A 104 1.82 -24.65 -3.13
CA ARG A 104 2.37 -25.16 -1.88
C ARG A 104 1.46 -24.79 -0.72
N GLU A 105 1.43 -25.64 0.30
CA GLU A 105 0.85 -25.27 1.58
C GLU A 105 1.76 -24.22 2.25
N HIS A 106 1.48 -22.95 1.98
CA HIS A 106 2.08 -21.83 2.68
C HIS A 106 1.15 -21.35 3.80
N ASN A 107 1.74 -20.96 4.93
CA ASN A 107 1.01 -20.30 5.99
C ASN A 107 0.57 -18.91 5.52
N ILE A 108 -0.74 -18.70 5.49
CA ILE A 108 -1.36 -17.40 5.19
C ILE A 108 -1.32 -16.58 6.47
N VAL A 109 -0.64 -15.44 6.43
CA VAL A 109 -0.62 -14.54 7.58
C VAL A 109 -1.91 -13.73 7.60
N ALA A 110 -2.76 -14.00 8.59
CA ALA A 110 -4.06 -13.34 8.78
C ALA A 110 -4.17 -12.58 10.12
N ASP A 111 -3.08 -12.50 10.87
CA ASP A 111 -3.02 -11.87 12.19
C ASP A 111 -2.64 -10.39 12.11
N GLY A 112 -2.73 -9.70 13.25
CA GLY A 112 -2.32 -8.30 13.36
C GLY A 112 -3.16 -7.40 12.43
N PRO A 113 -2.55 -6.50 11.63
CA PRO A 113 -3.28 -5.62 10.71
C PRO A 113 -4.02 -6.38 9.59
N TYR A 114 -3.53 -7.57 9.19
CA TYR A 114 -4.16 -8.39 8.14
C TYR A 114 -5.50 -9.00 8.57
N ARG A 115 -5.83 -8.96 9.87
CA ARG A 115 -7.14 -9.39 10.36
C ARG A 115 -8.27 -8.43 9.94
N CYS A 116 -7.92 -7.20 9.57
CA CYS A 116 -8.86 -6.10 9.35
C CYS A 116 -8.90 -5.59 7.91
N VAL A 117 -7.78 -5.67 7.18
CA VAL A 117 -7.66 -5.27 5.78
C VAL A 117 -6.67 -6.20 5.07
N ARG A 118 -6.85 -6.47 3.78
CA ARG A 118 -5.92 -7.34 3.02
C ARG A 118 -4.59 -6.66 2.73
N HIS A 119 -4.57 -5.35 2.57
CA HIS A 119 -3.38 -4.58 2.19
C HIS A 119 -3.14 -3.42 3.16
N PRO A 120 -2.63 -3.69 4.38
CA PRO A 120 -2.52 -2.67 5.43
C PRO A 120 -1.51 -1.57 5.09
N VAL A 121 -0.38 -1.90 4.45
CA VAL A 121 0.60 -0.88 4.01
C VAL A 121 0.00 0.04 2.96
N TYR A 122 -0.69 -0.51 1.96
CA TYR A 122 -1.36 0.29 0.92
C TYR A 122 -2.44 1.17 1.52
N THR A 123 -3.18 0.65 2.51
CA THR A 123 -4.21 1.38 3.24
C THR A 123 -3.62 2.56 4.02
N ALA A 124 -2.56 2.34 4.81
CA ALA A 124 -1.89 3.39 5.57
C ALA A 124 -1.29 4.48 4.65
N ALA A 125 -0.64 4.07 3.55
CA ALA A 125 -0.13 4.99 2.55
C ALA A 125 -1.24 5.84 1.92
N LEU A 126 -2.39 5.22 1.61
CA LEU A 126 -3.54 5.94 1.10
C LEU A 126 -4.10 6.94 2.14
N THR A 127 -4.22 6.57 3.41
CA THR A 127 -4.65 7.47 4.50
C THR A 127 -3.77 8.73 4.55
N MET A 128 -2.44 8.57 4.47
CA MET A 128 -1.52 9.71 4.45
C MET A 128 -1.75 10.63 3.25
N PHE A 129 -1.94 10.09 2.05
CA PHE A 129 -2.17 10.89 0.84
C PHE A 129 -3.53 11.61 0.86
N LEU A 130 -4.57 10.97 1.40
CA LEU A 130 -5.88 11.60 1.62
C LEU A 130 -5.76 12.78 2.60
N GLY A 131 -5.01 12.65 3.69
CA GLY A 131 -4.72 13.77 4.59
C GLY A 131 -3.93 14.89 3.91
N ALA A 132 -2.91 14.54 3.11
CA ALA A 132 -2.12 15.51 2.36
C ALA A 132 -2.96 16.28 1.32
N SER A 133 -4.02 15.68 0.77
CA SER A 133 -4.96 16.34 -0.15
C SER A 133 -5.71 17.53 0.46
N LEU A 134 -5.91 17.52 1.79
CA LEU A 134 -6.51 18.64 2.52
C LEU A 134 -5.50 19.76 2.78
N VAL A 135 -4.21 19.44 2.85
CA VAL A 135 -3.13 20.44 2.97
C VAL A 135 -2.87 21.11 1.63
N LYS A 136 -2.79 20.31 0.56
CA LYS A 136 -2.56 20.76 -0.82
C LYS A 136 -3.37 19.93 -1.82
N HIS A 137 -4.22 20.59 -2.59
CA HIS A 137 -5.22 19.94 -3.43
C HIS A 137 -4.66 19.03 -4.53
N TYR A 138 -3.44 19.26 -5.04
CA TYR A 138 -2.84 18.38 -6.04
C TYR A 138 -2.56 16.95 -5.52
N PHE A 139 -2.52 16.74 -4.19
CA PHE A 139 -2.46 15.39 -3.62
C PHE A 139 -3.77 14.61 -3.79
N LEU A 140 -4.89 15.27 -4.13
CA LEU A 140 -6.13 14.59 -4.49
C LEU A 140 -5.92 13.73 -5.74
N LEU A 141 -5.24 14.26 -6.75
CA LEU A 141 -4.90 13.51 -7.96
C LEU A 141 -3.92 12.37 -7.63
N ALA A 142 -2.92 12.62 -6.80
CA ALA A 142 -2.01 11.58 -6.34
C ALA A 142 -2.76 10.45 -5.60
N SER A 143 -3.73 10.81 -4.75
CA SER A 143 -4.58 9.86 -4.02
C SER A 143 -5.43 9.01 -4.98
N ALA A 144 -6.06 9.64 -5.98
CA ALA A 144 -6.86 8.92 -6.97
C ALA A 144 -6.01 7.92 -7.78
N LEU A 145 -4.82 8.34 -8.22
CA LEU A 145 -3.86 7.48 -8.92
C LEU A 145 -3.40 6.31 -8.03
N MET A 146 -3.16 6.57 -6.74
CA MET A 146 -2.79 5.54 -5.76
C MET A 146 -3.93 4.53 -5.54
N ILE A 147 -5.18 4.98 -5.41
CA ILE A 147 -6.34 4.08 -5.28
C ILE A 147 -6.42 3.15 -6.50
N ALA A 148 -6.30 3.71 -7.70
CA ALA A 148 -6.33 2.92 -8.93
C ALA A 148 -5.16 1.92 -8.97
N ALA A 149 -3.93 2.40 -8.73
CA ALA A 149 -2.73 1.57 -8.76
C ALA A 149 -2.77 0.44 -7.72
N TYR A 150 -3.13 0.73 -6.47
CA TYR A 150 -3.19 -0.25 -5.39
C TYR A 150 -4.36 -1.23 -5.54
N THR A 151 -5.47 -0.82 -6.14
CA THR A 151 -6.55 -1.75 -6.46
C THR A 151 -6.12 -2.73 -7.54
N ILE A 152 -5.48 -2.24 -8.62
CA ILE A 152 -4.99 -3.08 -9.71
C ILE A 152 -3.89 -4.02 -9.20
N LEU A 153 -2.88 -3.48 -8.51
CA LEU A 153 -1.78 -4.24 -7.95
C LEU A 153 -2.28 -5.28 -6.95
N GLY A 154 -3.19 -4.88 -6.05
CA GLY A 154 -3.80 -5.78 -5.08
C GLY A 154 -4.57 -6.92 -5.73
N VAL A 155 -5.29 -6.68 -6.84
CA VAL A 155 -5.95 -7.77 -7.59
C VAL A 155 -4.93 -8.74 -8.18
N PHE A 156 -3.81 -8.25 -8.71
CA PHE A 156 -2.76 -9.12 -9.28
C PHE A 156 -2.04 -9.93 -8.20
N GLU A 157 -1.69 -9.28 -7.08
CA GLU A 157 -1.08 -9.90 -5.92
C GLU A 157 -1.99 -10.98 -5.33
N GLU A 158 -3.28 -10.67 -5.13
CA GLU A 158 -4.27 -11.63 -4.60
C GLU A 158 -4.44 -12.85 -5.51
N ALA A 159 -4.51 -12.65 -6.83
CA ALA A 159 -4.63 -13.76 -7.78
C ALA A 159 -3.43 -14.71 -7.72
N ARG A 160 -2.23 -14.17 -7.54
CA ARG A 160 -0.99 -14.95 -7.41
C ARG A 160 -0.88 -15.64 -6.08
N LEU A 161 -1.16 -14.95 -4.98
CA LEU A 161 -1.21 -15.55 -3.65
C LEU A 161 -2.22 -16.70 -3.63
N ASN A 162 -3.37 -16.53 -4.27
CA ASN A 162 -4.38 -17.58 -4.37
C ASN A 162 -3.89 -18.80 -5.17
N ALA A 163 -3.20 -18.59 -6.29
CA ALA A 163 -2.62 -19.70 -7.07
C ALA A 163 -1.49 -20.41 -6.32
N ARG A 164 -0.62 -19.66 -5.62
CA ARG A 164 0.48 -20.22 -4.81
C ARG A 164 0.00 -21.01 -3.59
N THR A 165 -1.22 -20.75 -3.12
CA THR A 165 -1.81 -21.33 -1.89
C THR A 165 -2.99 -22.29 -2.16
N CYS A 166 -3.17 -22.77 -3.39
CA CYS A 166 -4.25 -23.71 -3.76
C CYS A 166 -5.65 -23.16 -3.45
N GLY A 167 -5.86 -21.85 -3.53
CA GLY A 167 -7.16 -21.25 -3.21
C GLY A 167 -7.35 -20.86 -1.74
N LYS A 168 -6.50 -21.34 -0.83
CA LYS A 168 -6.65 -21.08 0.63
C LYS A 168 -6.59 -19.59 0.97
N TYR A 169 -5.87 -18.79 0.19
CA TYR A 169 -5.77 -17.35 0.44
C TYR A 169 -7.14 -16.67 0.35
N MET A 170 -7.99 -17.00 -0.64
CA MET A 170 -9.36 -16.46 -0.68
C MET A 170 -10.25 -17.00 0.43
N GLU A 171 -10.07 -18.25 0.85
CA GLU A 171 -10.83 -18.82 1.97
C GLU A 171 -10.60 -18.02 3.25
N VAL A 172 -9.36 -17.58 3.50
CA VAL A 172 -8.98 -16.86 4.73
C VAL A 172 -9.20 -15.34 4.65
N MET A 173 -9.22 -14.75 3.45
CA MET A 173 -9.17 -13.29 3.27
C MET A 173 -10.39 -12.66 2.61
N SER A 174 -11.35 -13.46 2.14
CA SER A 174 -12.50 -12.98 1.34
C SER A 174 -13.42 -12.01 2.09
N ASP A 175 -13.52 -12.14 3.40
CA ASP A 175 -14.35 -11.31 4.30
C ASP A 175 -13.74 -9.92 4.58
N LYS A 176 -12.45 -9.75 4.33
CA LYS A 176 -11.73 -8.50 4.62
C LYS A 176 -11.80 -7.53 3.43
N PRO A 177 -11.95 -6.23 3.68
CA PRO A 177 -11.79 -5.22 2.63
C PRO A 177 -10.35 -5.17 2.13
N ARG A 178 -10.15 -4.83 0.85
CA ARG A 178 -8.81 -4.64 0.27
C ARG A 178 -8.10 -3.43 0.85
N LEU A 179 -8.75 -2.27 0.71
CA LEU A 179 -8.27 -0.95 1.09
C LEU A 179 -9.39 -0.27 1.88
N ASN A 180 -9.21 -0.12 3.20
CA ASN A 180 -10.17 0.58 4.04
C ASN A 180 -9.48 1.20 5.27
N PRO A 181 -9.19 2.51 5.23
CA PRO A 181 -8.55 3.23 6.34
C PRO A 181 -9.28 3.07 7.67
N LEU A 182 -10.61 3.19 7.67
CA LEU A 182 -11.39 3.12 8.90
C LEU A 182 -11.34 1.73 9.54
N SER A 183 -11.32 0.67 8.73
CA SER A 183 -11.15 -0.69 9.24
C SER A 183 -9.78 -0.89 9.90
N LEU A 184 -8.71 -0.37 9.30
CA LEU A 184 -7.35 -0.46 9.85
C LEU A 184 -7.21 0.35 11.14
N LEU A 185 -7.68 1.60 11.14
CA LEU A 185 -7.72 2.46 12.33
C LEU A 185 -8.48 1.80 13.49
N LYS A 186 -9.69 1.27 13.22
CA LYS A 186 -10.50 0.59 14.25
C LYS A 186 -9.77 -0.63 14.81
N CYS A 187 -9.07 -1.37 13.96
CA CYS A 187 -8.24 -2.51 14.34
C CYS A 187 -7.15 -2.11 15.34
N MET A 188 -6.35 -1.10 14.96
CA MET A 188 -5.25 -0.57 15.75
C MET A 188 -5.74 -0.05 17.10
N LEU A 189 -6.82 0.75 17.12
CA LEU A 189 -7.37 1.31 18.35
C LEU A 189 -7.90 0.23 19.30
N ARG A 190 -8.56 -0.82 18.78
CA ARG A 190 -9.07 -1.92 19.59
C ARG A 190 -7.93 -2.67 20.28
N GLU A 191 -6.85 -2.92 19.56
CA GLU A 191 -5.69 -3.62 20.10
C GLU A 191 -4.93 -2.78 21.14
N ILE A 192 -4.74 -1.48 20.88
CA ILE A 192 -4.15 -0.55 21.86
C ILE A 192 -5.00 -0.49 23.14
N ALA A 193 -6.33 -0.58 23.02
CA ALA A 193 -7.24 -0.61 24.16
C ALA A 193 -7.24 -1.93 24.95
N GLY A 194 -6.36 -2.90 24.63
CA GLY A 194 -6.29 -4.20 25.29
C GLY A 194 -7.39 -5.17 24.87
N GLY A 195 -8.14 -4.85 23.81
CA GLY A 195 -9.12 -5.76 23.23
C GLY A 195 -8.42 -6.86 22.44
N THR A 196 -8.04 -7.94 23.11
CA THR A 196 -7.69 -9.19 22.43
C THR A 196 -8.94 -9.72 21.74
N GLY A 197 -8.91 -9.75 20.40
CA GLY A 197 -9.87 -10.51 19.60
C GLY A 197 -9.62 -12.00 19.73
#